data_AF-A0A5D2ZY52-F1
#
_entry.id   AF-A0A5D2ZY52-F1
#
_cell.length_a   1.000
_cell.length_b   1.000
_cell.length_c   1.000
_cell.angle_alpha   90.00
_cell.angle_beta   90.00
_cell.angle_gamma   90.00
#
_symmetry.space_group_name_H-M   'P 1'
#
loop_
_entity.id
_entity.type
_entity.pdbx_description
1 polymer ?
#
loop_
_entity_poly.entity_id
_entity_poly.type
_entity_poly.pdbx_seq_one_letter_code
_entity_poly.pdbx_strand_id
1 'polypeptide(L)'
;MDSAEDIFDSSLNLEETHYQEGYKEGYNHGVTTGKEEGQEVGLKTGFETGEELGFYKGCVDVWNSAIQIDPTRFSNRVQKGIKQMQELILKYPAMDPEDESVQEIMEALRLKFRVIRAALGVKLEYLGYPKPKDIEF
;
A
#
# COMPACT_ATOMS: atom_id res chain seq x y z
N MET A 1 56.49 37.52 -3.44
CA MET A 1 55.24 37.55 -2.66
C MET A 1 54.54 36.26 -2.96
N ASP A 2 54.13 35.60 -1.89
CA ASP A 2 53.19 34.50 -1.87
C ASP A 2 53.67 33.10 -2.30
N SER A 3 54.25 32.38 -1.33
CA SER A 3 54.42 30.92 -1.37
C SER A 3 54.11 30.30 -0.01
N ALA A 4 53.43 31.07 0.85
CA ALA A 4 53.10 30.71 2.23
C ALA A 4 51.58 30.73 2.47
N GLU A 5 50.78 31.39 1.62
CA GLU A 5 49.31 31.31 1.70
C GLU A 5 48.78 29.94 1.22
N ASP A 6 49.59 29.10 0.55
CA ASP A 6 49.11 27.85 -0.08
C ASP A 6 49.27 26.56 0.76
N ILE A 7 50.07 26.58 1.84
CA ILE A 7 50.42 25.35 2.59
C ILE A 7 49.52 25.12 3.82
N PHE A 8 49.09 26.20 4.48
CA PHE A 8 48.24 26.14 5.67
C PHE A 8 46.75 26.37 5.37
N ASP A 9 46.40 26.78 4.15
CA ASP A 9 45.00 27.03 3.75
C ASP A 9 44.16 25.75 3.83
N SER A 10 44.74 24.61 3.47
CA SER A 10 44.11 23.29 3.64
C SER A 10 43.86 22.91 5.10
N SER A 11 44.71 23.38 6.03
CA SER A 11 44.56 23.13 7.47
C SER A 11 43.57 24.09 8.12
N LEU A 12 43.41 25.31 7.58
CA LEU A 12 42.44 26.31 8.06
C LEU A 12 41.03 26.01 7.54
N ASN A 13 40.92 25.47 6.33
CA ASN A 13 39.64 25.10 5.70
C ASN A 13 39.24 23.63 5.92
N LEU A 14 39.94 22.92 6.83
CA LEU A 14 39.72 21.49 7.08
C LEU A 14 38.30 21.20 7.61
N GLU A 15 37.80 22.05 8.53
CA GLU A 15 36.45 21.93 9.09
C GLU A 15 35.38 22.08 8.00
N GLU A 16 35.47 23.14 7.19
CA GLU A 16 34.55 23.39 6.08
C GLU A 16 34.63 22.25 5.04
N THR A 17 35.83 21.76 4.73
CA THR A 17 36.02 20.64 3.80
C THR A 17 35.32 19.38 4.30
N HIS A 18 35.55 18.98 5.55
CA HIS A 18 34.88 17.80 6.12
C HIS A 18 33.38 17.99 6.32
N TYR A 19 32.92 19.21 6.59
CA TYR A 19 31.49 19.53 6.63
C TYR A 19 30.84 19.30 5.26
N GLN A 20 31.46 19.84 4.19
CA GLN A 20 30.97 19.67 2.82
C GLN A 20 31.05 18.20 2.36
N GLU A 21 32.11 17.49 2.72
CA GLU A 21 32.26 16.05 2.46
C GLU A 21 31.16 15.24 3.16
N GLY A 22 30.96 15.46 4.46
CA GLY A 22 29.93 14.78 5.23
C GLY A 22 28.52 15.10 4.75
N TYR A 23 28.24 16.35 4.37
CA TYR A 23 26.97 16.73 3.77
C TYR A 23 26.76 16.02 2.43
N LYS A 24 27.76 16.02 1.55
CA LYS A 24 27.69 15.38 0.23
C LYS A 24 27.54 13.87 0.36
N GLU A 25 28.27 13.24 1.27
CA GLU A 25 28.15 11.81 1.57
C GLU A 25 26.75 11.49 2.09
N GLY A 26 26.28 12.21 3.12
CA GLY A 26 24.95 12.02 3.70
C GLY A 26 23.83 12.24 2.70
N TYR A 27 23.94 13.26 1.84
CA TYR A 27 22.96 13.52 0.78
C TYR A 27 22.93 12.38 -0.26
N ASN A 28 24.09 11.97 -0.77
CA ASN A 28 24.16 10.88 -1.77
C ASN A 28 23.67 9.55 -1.19
N HIS A 29 24.05 9.26 0.06
CA HIS A 29 23.58 8.08 0.77
C HIS A 29 22.06 8.14 0.98
N GLY A 30 21.53 9.26 1.49
CA GLY A 30 20.10 9.44 1.72
C GLY A 30 19.25 9.30 0.46
N VAL A 31 19.72 9.84 -0.68
CA VAL A 31 19.03 9.67 -1.97
C VAL A 31 19.01 8.21 -2.42
N THR A 32 20.12 7.49 -2.24
CA THR A 32 20.23 6.08 -2.65
C THR A 32 19.35 5.19 -1.77
N THR A 33 19.57 5.24 -0.45
CA THR A 33 18.83 4.44 0.52
C THR A 33 17.34 4.78 0.51
N GLY A 34 16.97 6.07 0.45
CA GLY A 34 15.57 6.48 0.41
C GLY A 34 14.83 5.98 -0.83
N LYS A 35 15.52 5.85 -1.97
CA LYS A 35 14.94 5.24 -3.19
C LYS A 35 14.70 3.75 -3.01
N GLU A 36 15.65 3.02 -2.43
CA GLU A 36 15.54 1.59 -2.19
C GLU A 36 14.43 1.28 -1.18
N GLU A 37 14.40 1.99 -0.06
CA GLU A 37 13.36 1.88 0.96
C GLU A 37 11.98 2.23 0.39
N GLY A 38 11.86 3.31 -0.37
CA GLY A 38 10.60 3.71 -1.01
C GLY A 38 10.07 2.65 -1.97
N GLN A 39 10.96 1.99 -2.73
CA GLN A 39 10.58 0.89 -3.62
C GLN A 39 10.09 -0.34 -2.84
N GLU A 40 10.82 -0.74 -1.79
CA GLU A 40 10.44 -1.88 -0.95
C GLU A 40 9.09 -1.67 -0.26
N VAL A 41 8.93 -0.51 0.38
CA VAL A 41 7.68 -0.14 1.07
C VAL A 41 6.53 -0.05 0.09
N GLY A 42 6.73 0.58 -1.07
CA GLY A 42 5.70 0.70 -2.10
C GLY A 42 5.26 -0.66 -2.65
N LEU A 43 6.21 -1.57 -2.90
CA LEU A 43 5.90 -2.92 -3.38
C LEU A 43 5.11 -3.71 -2.34
N LYS A 44 5.54 -3.68 -1.08
CA LYS A 44 4.87 -4.39 0.02
C LYS A 44 3.45 -3.87 0.24
N THR A 45 3.29 -2.56 0.42
CA THR A 45 1.99 -1.95 0.70
C THR A 45 1.03 -2.07 -0.49
N GLY A 46 1.56 -1.93 -1.72
CA GLY A 46 0.80 -2.16 -2.95
C GLY A 46 0.31 -3.60 -3.07
N PHE A 47 1.14 -4.58 -2.75
CA PHE A 47 0.74 -5.99 -2.75
C PHE A 47 -0.34 -6.29 -1.70
N GLU A 48 -0.14 -5.87 -0.45
CA GLU A 48 -1.12 -6.07 0.64
C GLU A 48 -2.49 -5.47 0.29
N THR A 49 -2.48 -4.27 -0.29
CA THR A 49 -3.70 -3.58 -0.75
C THR A 49 -4.35 -4.29 -1.94
N GLY A 50 -3.55 -4.65 -2.95
CA GLY A 50 -4.01 -5.31 -4.16
C GLY A 50 -4.59 -6.69 -3.89
N GLU A 51 -4.00 -7.45 -2.95
CA GLU A 51 -4.51 -8.74 -2.49
C GLU A 51 -5.91 -8.60 -1.87
N GLU A 52 -6.08 -7.66 -0.95
CA GLU A 52 -7.36 -7.43 -0.27
C GLU A 52 -8.46 -7.02 -1.27
N LEU A 53 -8.14 -6.09 -2.18
CA LEU A 53 -9.05 -5.67 -3.25
C LEU A 53 -9.41 -6.81 -4.20
N GLY A 54 -8.41 -7.61 -4.61
CA GLY A 54 -8.59 -8.78 -5.47
C GLY A 54 -9.50 -9.82 -4.82
N PHE A 55 -9.31 -10.08 -3.52
CA PHE A 55 -10.18 -10.96 -2.75
C PHE A 55 -11.64 -10.47 -2.75
N TYR A 56 -11.86 -9.19 -2.45
CA TYR A 56 -13.19 -8.59 -2.49
C TYR A 56 -13.82 -8.65 -3.88
N LYS A 57 -13.05 -8.38 -4.93
CA LYS A 57 -13.52 -8.46 -6.32
C LYS A 57 -13.95 -9.89 -6.68
N GLY A 58 -13.15 -10.89 -6.33
CA GLY A 58 -13.48 -12.29 -6.55
C GLY A 58 -14.78 -12.71 -5.85
N CYS A 59 -14.99 -12.27 -4.60
CA CYS A 59 -16.24 -12.52 -3.88
C CYS A 59 -17.45 -11.92 -4.60
N VAL A 60 -17.35 -10.64 -4.99
CA VAL A 60 -18.40 -9.92 -5.72
C VAL A 60 -18.74 -10.62 -7.04
N ASP A 61 -17.73 -11.08 -7.78
CA ASP A 61 -17.93 -11.77 -9.07
C ASP A 61 -18.66 -13.10 -8.91
N VAL A 62 -18.29 -13.90 -7.90
CA VAL A 62 -18.96 -15.16 -7.58
C VAL A 62 -20.41 -14.90 -7.16
N TRP A 63 -20.65 -13.92 -6.29
CA TRP A 63 -22.01 -13.60 -5.84
C TRP A 63 -22.87 -13.06 -6.97
N ASN A 64 -22.34 -12.20 -7.84
CA ASN A 64 -23.04 -11.71 -9.02
C ASN A 64 -23.37 -12.85 -10.00
N SER A 65 -22.44 -13.79 -10.21
CA SER A 65 -22.69 -14.98 -11.03
C SER A 65 -23.83 -15.83 -10.45
N ALA A 66 -23.87 -16.01 -9.13
CA ALA A 66 -24.96 -16.72 -8.46
C ALA A 66 -26.31 -16.01 -8.63
N ILE A 67 -26.36 -14.67 -8.56
CA ILE A 67 -27.57 -13.87 -8.82
C ILE A 67 -28.04 -14.01 -10.27
N GLN A 68 -27.12 -14.06 -11.23
CA GLN A 68 -27.47 -14.25 -12.65
C GLN A 68 -28.11 -15.62 -12.90
N ILE A 69 -27.64 -16.66 -12.23
CA ILE A 69 -28.19 -18.02 -12.34
C ILE A 69 -29.55 -18.11 -11.65
N ASP A 70 -29.69 -17.54 -10.45
CA ASP A 70 -30.93 -17.52 -9.67
C ASP A 70 -31.12 -16.14 -9.02
N PRO A 71 -31.92 -15.25 -9.65
CA PRO A 71 -32.18 -13.91 -9.14
C PRO A 71 -32.90 -13.88 -7.79
N THR A 72 -33.50 -15.00 -7.35
CA THR A 72 -34.21 -15.09 -6.06
C THR A 72 -33.33 -15.61 -4.93
N ARG A 73 -32.11 -16.07 -5.25
CA ARG A 73 -31.21 -16.71 -4.28
C ARG A 73 -30.82 -15.82 -3.12
N PHE A 74 -30.64 -14.53 -3.37
CA PHE A 74 -30.29 -13.53 -2.36
C PHE A 74 -31.38 -12.48 -2.24
N SER A 75 -31.63 -12.00 -1.02
CA SER A 75 -32.58 -10.90 -0.80
C SER A 75 -32.17 -9.64 -1.55
N ASN A 76 -33.14 -8.79 -1.92
CA ASN A 76 -32.89 -7.49 -2.57
C ASN A 76 -31.89 -6.62 -1.78
N ARG A 77 -31.91 -6.71 -0.44
CA ARG A 77 -30.96 -6.00 0.42
C ARG A 77 -29.52 -6.46 0.20
N VAL A 78 -29.30 -7.77 0.09
CA VAL A 78 -27.98 -8.36 -0.16
C VAL A 78 -27.50 -8.02 -1.57
N GLN A 79 -28.36 -8.16 -2.58
CA GLN A 79 -28.01 -7.78 -3.97
C GLN A 79 -27.61 -6.31 -4.08
N LYS A 80 -28.34 -5.40 -3.41
CA LYS A 80 -27.97 -3.98 -3.32
C LYS A 80 -26.62 -3.78 -2.63
N GLY A 81 -26.36 -4.52 -1.55
CA GLY A 81 -25.07 -4.48 -0.86
C GLY A 81 -23.90 -4.90 -1.75
N ILE A 82 -24.07 -5.99 -2.50
CA ILE A 82 -23.06 -6.49 -3.46
C ILE A 82 -22.78 -5.45 -4.55
N LYS A 83 -23.82 -4.83 -5.10
CA LYS A 83 -23.66 -3.76 -6.09
C LYS A 83 -22.90 -2.55 -5.53
N GLN A 84 -23.23 -2.11 -4.32
CA GLN A 84 -22.50 -1.02 -3.65
C GLN A 84 -21.03 -1.38 -3.41
N MET A 85 -20.75 -2.62 -3.02
CA MET A 85 -19.37 -3.10 -2.84
C MET A 85 -18.62 -3.11 -4.17
N GLN A 86 -19.26 -3.51 -5.27
CA GLN A 86 -18.68 -3.43 -6.61
C GLN A 86 -18.35 -1.98 -7.02
N GLU A 87 -19.26 -1.04 -6.74
CA GLU A 87 -19.04 0.39 -7.00
C GLU A 87 -17.86 0.95 -6.21
N LEU A 88 -17.68 0.54 -4.95
CA LEU A 88 -16.53 0.93 -4.12
C LEU A 88 -15.22 0.38 -4.70
N ILE A 89 -15.18 -0.89 -5.15
CA ILE A 89 -13.98 -1.47 -5.77
C ILE A 89 -13.60 -0.70 -7.04
N LEU A 90 -14.59 -0.34 -7.88
CA LEU A 90 -14.35 0.40 -9.13
C LEU A 90 -13.88 1.84 -8.90
N LYS A 91 -14.27 2.46 -7.78
CA LYS A 91 -13.86 3.82 -7.42
C LYS A 91 -12.53 3.89 -6.70
N TYR A 92 -11.99 2.76 -6.27
CA TYR A 92 -10.75 2.74 -5.49
C TYR A 92 -9.58 3.31 -6.31
N PRO A 93 -8.87 4.35 -5.82
CA PRO A 93 -7.80 5.01 -6.56
C PRO A 93 -6.49 4.19 -6.50
N ALA A 94 -6.46 3.04 -7.16
CA ALA A 94 -5.31 2.11 -7.11
C ALA A 94 -4.00 2.70 -7.67
N MET A 95 -4.08 3.72 -8.52
CA MET A 95 -2.93 4.40 -9.13
C MET A 95 -2.55 5.70 -8.42
N ASP A 96 -3.31 6.11 -7.41
CA ASP A 96 -3.09 7.32 -6.63
C ASP A 96 -3.18 6.98 -5.13
N PRO A 97 -2.13 6.37 -4.56
CA PRO A 97 -2.14 5.92 -3.17
C PRO A 97 -2.15 7.07 -2.15
N GLU A 98 -1.91 8.31 -2.58
CA GLU A 98 -1.97 9.51 -1.74
C GLU A 98 -3.35 10.15 -1.71
N ASP A 99 -4.30 9.65 -2.51
CA ASP A 99 -5.69 10.13 -2.52
C ASP A 99 -6.33 9.94 -1.13
N GLU A 100 -6.89 11.03 -0.60
CA GLU A 100 -7.49 11.07 0.74
C GLU A 100 -8.63 10.05 0.93
N SER A 101 -9.26 9.62 -0.17
CA SER A 101 -10.35 8.65 -0.17
C SER A 101 -9.89 7.18 -0.04
N VAL A 102 -8.60 6.88 -0.22
CA VAL A 102 -8.04 5.51 -0.13
C VAL A 102 -8.48 4.82 1.17
N GLN A 103 -8.30 5.49 2.30
CA GLN A 103 -8.60 4.92 3.61
C GLN A 103 -10.11 4.73 3.80
N GLU A 104 -10.90 5.74 3.47
CA GLU A 104 -12.37 5.70 3.59
C GLU A 104 -12.97 4.57 2.75
N ILE A 105 -12.52 4.40 1.49
CA ILE A 105 -13.03 3.36 0.60
C ILE A 105 -12.65 1.97 1.12
N MET A 106 -11.42 1.76 1.60
CA MET A 106 -11.02 0.46 2.17
C MET A 106 -11.83 0.10 3.41
N GLU A 107 -12.07 1.05 4.32
CA GLU A 107 -12.89 0.82 5.50
C GLU A 107 -14.35 0.50 5.12
N ALA A 108 -14.89 1.22 4.13
CA ALA A 108 -16.21 0.94 3.59
C ALA A 108 -16.30 -0.46 2.97
N LEU A 109 -15.28 -0.90 2.21
CA LEU A 109 -15.18 -2.24 1.64
C LEU A 109 -15.16 -3.31 2.73
N ARG A 110 -14.29 -3.18 3.74
CA ARG A 110 -14.18 -4.10 4.89
C ARG A 110 -15.52 -4.22 5.63
N LEU A 111 -16.19 -3.10 5.89
CA LEU A 111 -17.49 -3.09 6.56
C LEU A 111 -18.57 -3.77 5.71
N LYS A 112 -18.65 -3.44 4.42
CA LYS A 112 -19.62 -4.05 3.50
C LYS A 112 -19.41 -5.55 3.37
N PHE A 113 -18.16 -5.98 3.24
CA PHE A 113 -17.82 -7.40 3.20
C PHE A 113 -18.35 -8.14 4.43
N ARG A 114 -18.09 -7.63 5.64
CA ARG A 114 -18.57 -8.23 6.90
C ARG A 114 -20.10 -8.34 6.93
N VAL A 115 -20.80 -7.28 6.52
CA VAL A 115 -22.27 -7.24 6.50
C VAL A 115 -22.84 -8.24 5.49
N ILE A 116 -22.29 -8.29 4.27
CA ILE A 116 -22.76 -9.21 3.21
C ILE A 116 -22.47 -10.66 3.60
N ARG A 117 -21.25 -10.96 4.07
CA ARG A 117 -20.87 -12.28 4.58
C ARG A 117 -21.84 -12.77 5.65
N ALA A 118 -22.15 -11.92 6.64
CA ALA A 118 -23.08 -12.26 7.71
C ALA A 118 -24.49 -12.53 7.18
N ALA A 119 -24.98 -11.69 6.25
CA ALA A 119 -26.29 -11.86 5.63
C ALA A 119 -26.39 -13.12 4.76
N LEU A 120 -25.28 -13.57 4.17
CA LEU A 120 -25.18 -14.81 3.39
C LEU A 120 -24.96 -16.05 4.26
N GLY A 121 -24.61 -15.89 5.55
CA GLY A 121 -24.31 -17.01 6.44
C GLY A 121 -23.06 -17.79 6.07
N VAL A 122 -22.13 -17.20 5.31
CA VAL A 122 -20.92 -17.88 4.82
C VAL A 122 -19.73 -17.66 5.76
N LYS A 123 -18.95 -18.71 6.01
CA LYS A 123 -17.69 -18.59 6.77
C LYS A 123 -16.54 -18.25 5.83
N LEU A 124 -16.55 -17.01 5.34
CA LEU A 124 -15.54 -16.48 4.41
C LEU A 124 -14.69 -15.40 5.11
N GLU A 125 -13.38 -15.59 5.17
CA GLU A 125 -12.46 -14.68 5.86
C GLU A 125 -11.36 -14.23 4.91
N TYR A 126 -11.06 -12.93 4.93
CA TYR A 126 -9.81 -12.43 4.38
C TYR A 126 -8.73 -12.64 5.45
N LEU A 127 -7.80 -13.55 5.18
CA LEU A 127 -6.71 -13.89 6.11
C LEU A 127 -5.41 -13.10 5.80
N GLY A 128 -5.38 -12.39 4.69
CA GLY A 128 -4.19 -11.75 4.13
C GLY A 128 -3.13 -12.76 3.69
N TYR A 129 -2.05 -12.24 3.13
CA TYR A 129 -0.92 -13.05 2.72
C TYR A 129 -0.35 -13.82 3.93
N PRO A 130 -0.11 -15.14 3.82
CA PRO A 130 0.56 -15.89 4.87
C PRO A 130 1.91 -15.24 5.15
N LYS A 131 2.09 -14.69 6.35
CA LYS A 131 3.41 -14.25 6.78
C LYS A 131 4.34 -15.46 6.68
N PRO A 132 5.52 -15.34 6.06
CA PRO A 132 6.50 -16.42 6.09
C PRO A 132 6.63 -16.86 7.55
N LYS A 133 6.47 -18.16 7.81
CA LYS A 133 6.72 -18.70 9.14
C LYS A 133 8.12 -18.24 9.51
N ASP A 134 8.26 -17.59 10.67
CA ASP A 134 9.56 -17.22 11.20
C ASP A 134 10.45 -18.45 11.10
N ILE A 135 11.43 -18.41 10.20
CA ILE A 135 12.46 -19.43 10.14
C ILE A 135 13.30 -19.14 11.37
N GLU A 136 12.98 -19.84 12.47
CA GLU A 136 13.83 -19.87 13.64
C GLU A 136 15.19 -20.44 13.18
N PHE A 137 16.19 -19.58 13.09
CA PHE A 137 17.60 -19.95 12.93
C PHE A 137 18.20 -20.29 14.29
#